data_AF-K1RUH6-F1
#
_entry.id   AF-K1RUH6-F1
#
_cell.length_a   1.000
_cell.length_b   1.000
_cell.length_c   1.000
_cell.angle_alpha   90.00
_cell.angle_beta   90.00
_cell.angle_gamma   90.00
#
_symmetry.space_group_name_H-M   'P 1'
#
loop_
_entity.id
_entity.type
_entity.pdbx_description
1 polymer ?
#
loop_
_entity_poly.entity_id
_entity_poly.type
_entity_poly.pdbx_seq_one_letter_code
_entity_poly.pdbx_strand_id
1 'polypeptide(L)'
;MSAMFANCYALKNVDVSSFDTSSVGDMNSIFYNCSSLTSLDIKNFNTSNVTSFSNAFYGLSSVTSVDFSGLDFHTMSVIGEIFNGASNLLSVNLSKTKFSSVTTLYGLLGGASAVKTLNLSGADFSSVTDISSDFAVGNTALESINLSGVNFSSLTKAQAMFNSCSVLETVDFRGIDTSKLTNSSSVFNNVNGAKIYVSSNTDKTNIENMLTASSASANVLVK
;
A
#
# COMPACT_ATOMS: atom_id res chain seq x y z
N MET A 1 15.26 -17.10 3.73
CA MET A 1 16.02 -16.13 2.92
C MET A 1 16.11 -14.76 3.61
N SER A 2 16.10 -14.73 4.94
CA SER A 2 16.24 -13.49 5.72
C SER A 2 17.57 -12.81 5.41
N ALA A 3 17.53 -11.49 5.20
CA ALA A 3 18.68 -10.60 5.02
C ALA A 3 19.69 -10.99 3.90
N MET A 4 19.28 -11.77 2.89
CA MET A 4 20.19 -12.35 1.90
C MET A 4 21.08 -11.33 1.16
N PHE A 5 20.53 -10.18 0.78
CA PHE A 5 21.25 -9.09 0.14
C PHE A 5 21.30 -7.84 1.03
N ALA A 6 21.00 -7.95 2.33
CA ALA A 6 20.97 -6.79 3.22
C ALA A 6 22.30 -6.03 3.22
N ASN A 7 22.21 -4.70 3.15
CA ASN A 7 23.33 -3.75 3.12
C ASN A 7 24.30 -3.95 1.94
N CYS A 8 23.87 -4.58 0.86
CA CYS A 8 24.65 -4.60 -0.39
C CYS A 8 24.55 -3.24 -1.10
N TYR A 9 25.13 -2.19 -0.50
CA TYR A 9 25.01 -0.80 -0.95
C TYR A 9 25.47 -0.57 -2.40
N ALA A 10 26.39 -1.40 -2.90
CA ALA A 10 26.91 -1.32 -4.26
C ALA A 10 26.18 -2.22 -5.28
N LEU A 11 25.21 -3.04 -4.84
CA LEU A 11 24.44 -3.94 -5.70
C LEU A 11 23.56 -3.11 -6.63
N LYS A 12 23.90 -3.09 -7.92
CA LYS A 12 23.12 -2.36 -8.94
C LYS A 12 22.04 -3.21 -9.57
N ASN A 13 22.31 -4.50 -9.76
CA ASN A 13 21.43 -5.46 -10.41
C ASN A 13 21.54 -6.81 -9.71
N VAL A 14 20.43 -7.52 -9.62
CA VAL A 14 20.36 -8.89 -9.14
C VAL A 14 19.31 -9.63 -9.95
N ASP A 15 19.65 -10.82 -10.41
CA ASP A 15 18.70 -11.73 -11.03
C ASP A 15 18.29 -12.78 -10.00
N VAL A 16 17.00 -12.76 -9.65
CA VAL A 16 16.38 -13.71 -8.72
C VAL A 16 15.34 -14.59 -9.41
N SER A 17 15.25 -14.56 -10.74
CA SER A 17 14.22 -15.28 -11.52
C SER A 17 14.29 -16.80 -11.34
N SER A 18 15.47 -17.34 -11.03
CA SER A 18 15.68 -18.78 -10.83
C SER A 18 15.48 -19.25 -9.39
N PHE A 19 15.11 -18.36 -8.47
CA PHE A 19 14.96 -18.72 -7.07
C PHE A 19 13.68 -19.52 -6.86
N ASP A 20 13.81 -20.74 -6.34
CA ASP A 20 12.67 -21.48 -5.79
C ASP A 20 12.40 -20.99 -4.37
N THR A 21 11.38 -20.17 -4.23
CA THR A 21 10.96 -19.64 -2.93
C THR A 21 9.78 -20.40 -2.32
N SER A 22 9.36 -21.52 -2.92
CA SER A 22 8.15 -22.25 -2.52
C SER A 22 8.17 -22.74 -1.08
N SER A 23 9.35 -22.97 -0.50
CA SER A 23 9.52 -23.48 0.87
C SER A 23 10.04 -22.41 1.86
N VAL A 24 10.13 -21.15 1.44
CA VAL A 24 10.76 -20.10 2.24
C VAL A 24 9.77 -19.55 3.26
N GLY A 25 10.06 -19.74 4.55
CA GLY A 25 9.26 -19.18 5.64
C GLY A 25 9.62 -17.73 6.02
N ASP A 26 10.90 -17.36 5.93
CA ASP A 26 11.38 -16.04 6.35
C ASP A 26 12.07 -15.30 5.19
N MET A 27 11.53 -14.14 4.81
CA MET A 27 12.07 -13.21 3.81
C MET A 27 12.28 -11.81 4.38
N ASN A 28 12.39 -11.67 5.71
CA ASN A 28 12.68 -10.38 6.33
C ASN A 28 13.94 -9.75 5.73
N SER A 29 13.89 -8.44 5.48
CA SER A 29 15.06 -7.63 5.13
C SER A 29 15.86 -8.13 3.91
N ILE A 30 15.28 -8.94 3.01
CA ILE A 30 16.00 -9.60 1.92
C ILE A 30 16.82 -8.63 1.05
N PHE A 31 16.32 -7.41 0.79
CA PHE A 31 17.03 -6.34 0.07
C PHE A 31 17.21 -5.06 0.91
N TYR A 32 17.23 -5.19 2.24
CA TYR A 32 17.40 -4.05 3.16
C TYR A 32 18.61 -3.21 2.78
N ASN A 33 18.44 -1.90 2.61
CA ASN A 33 19.50 -0.93 2.27
C ASN A 33 20.32 -1.26 1.01
N CYS A 34 19.75 -1.97 0.03
CA CYS A 34 20.34 -2.07 -1.31
C CYS A 34 20.15 -0.76 -2.10
N SER A 35 20.75 0.33 -1.62
CA SER A 35 20.47 1.70 -2.09
C SER A 35 20.87 1.98 -3.54
N SER A 36 21.79 1.19 -4.12
CA SER A 36 22.16 1.29 -5.54
C SER A 36 21.34 0.39 -6.47
N LEU A 37 20.43 -0.43 -5.96
CA LEU A 37 19.65 -1.37 -6.78
C LEU A 37 18.66 -0.59 -7.64
N THR A 38 18.81 -0.66 -8.96
CA THR A 38 18.01 0.16 -9.90
C THR A 38 16.74 -0.54 -10.38
N SER A 39 16.71 -1.86 -10.35
CA SER A 39 15.57 -2.67 -10.77
C SER A 39 15.51 -3.95 -9.96
N LEU A 40 14.30 -4.42 -9.67
CA LEU A 40 14.07 -5.65 -8.93
C LEU A 40 12.78 -6.31 -9.44
N ASP A 41 12.91 -7.46 -10.09
CA ASP A 41 11.77 -8.30 -10.49
C ASP A 41 11.63 -9.45 -9.49
N ILE A 42 10.46 -9.55 -8.87
CA ILE A 42 10.11 -10.57 -7.87
C ILE A 42 8.88 -11.38 -8.28
N LYS A 43 8.44 -11.31 -9.54
CA LYS A 43 7.22 -11.99 -10.00
C LYS A 43 7.24 -13.51 -9.82
N ASN A 44 8.43 -14.11 -9.78
CA ASN A 44 8.61 -15.53 -9.55
C ASN A 44 8.53 -15.94 -8.07
N PHE A 45 8.48 -14.97 -7.14
CA PHE A 45 8.43 -15.30 -5.72
C PHE A 45 7.08 -15.92 -5.36
N ASN A 46 7.13 -17.16 -4.90
CA ASN A 46 6.05 -17.75 -4.12
C ASN A 46 6.18 -17.31 -2.65
N THR A 47 5.25 -16.48 -2.19
CA THR A 47 5.19 -16.00 -0.79
C THR A 47 4.19 -16.78 0.07
N SER A 48 3.53 -17.81 -0.46
CA SER A 48 2.42 -18.50 0.20
C SER A 48 2.80 -19.26 1.47
N ASN A 49 4.09 -19.45 1.74
CA ASN A 49 4.62 -20.07 2.96
C ASN A 49 5.37 -19.06 3.85
N VAL A 50 5.46 -17.79 3.43
CA VAL A 50 6.23 -16.76 4.14
C VAL A 50 5.46 -16.31 5.37
N THR A 51 6.06 -16.43 6.54
CA THR A 51 5.52 -15.95 7.81
C THR A 51 6.13 -14.62 8.25
N SER A 52 7.19 -14.15 7.55
CA SER A 52 7.86 -12.88 7.86
C SER A 52 8.43 -12.19 6.61
N PHE A 53 8.08 -10.93 6.41
CA PHE A 53 8.40 -10.12 5.21
C PHE A 53 8.71 -8.65 5.55
N SER A 54 8.98 -8.36 6.81
CA SER A 54 9.22 -6.99 7.30
C SER A 54 10.52 -6.43 6.72
N ASN A 55 10.53 -5.12 6.42
CA ASN A 55 11.69 -4.38 5.94
C ASN A 55 12.34 -4.93 4.65
N ALA A 56 11.64 -5.80 3.90
CA ALA A 56 12.21 -6.49 2.74
C ALA A 56 12.78 -5.55 1.67
N PHE A 57 12.22 -4.33 1.54
CA PHE A 57 12.58 -3.31 0.56
C PHE A 57 12.92 -1.97 1.23
N TYR A 58 13.25 -2.00 2.52
CA TYR A 58 13.66 -0.81 3.26
C TYR A 58 14.92 -0.22 2.64
N GLY A 59 14.97 1.10 2.47
CA GLY A 59 16.16 1.82 1.96
C GLY A 59 16.49 1.54 0.49
N LEU A 60 15.54 1.02 -0.30
CA LEU A 60 15.69 0.90 -1.76
C LEU A 60 15.56 2.26 -2.45
N SER A 61 16.53 3.14 -2.23
CA SER A 61 16.50 4.52 -2.70
C SER A 61 16.73 4.70 -4.21
N SER A 62 17.02 3.64 -4.98
CA SER A 62 17.20 3.73 -6.45
C SER A 62 16.14 3.00 -7.26
N VAL A 63 15.36 2.09 -6.67
CA VAL A 63 14.28 1.38 -7.38
C VAL A 63 13.12 2.33 -7.63
N THR A 64 12.65 2.40 -8.88
CA THR A 64 11.55 3.30 -9.27
C THR A 64 10.18 2.61 -9.33
N SER A 65 10.13 1.28 -9.39
CA SER A 65 8.89 0.53 -9.47
C SER A 65 9.01 -0.84 -8.84
N VAL A 66 7.95 -1.30 -8.18
CA VAL A 66 7.83 -2.66 -7.64
C VAL A 66 6.49 -3.28 -8.02
N ASP A 67 6.50 -4.57 -8.34
CA ASP A 67 5.33 -5.34 -8.73
C ASP A 67 5.14 -6.54 -7.81
N PHE A 68 4.11 -6.47 -6.96
CA PHE A 68 3.69 -7.49 -5.99
C PHE A 68 2.42 -8.20 -6.47
N SER A 69 2.02 -7.99 -7.73
CA SER A 69 0.74 -8.49 -8.20
C SER A 69 0.64 -10.01 -8.05
N GLY A 70 -0.49 -10.45 -7.47
CA GLY A 70 -0.76 -11.87 -7.21
C GLY A 70 0.06 -12.53 -6.10
N LEU A 71 0.95 -11.81 -5.40
CA LEU A 71 1.63 -12.34 -4.22
C LEU A 71 0.62 -12.72 -3.13
N ASP A 72 0.94 -13.75 -2.37
CA ASP A 72 0.05 -14.35 -1.38
C ASP A 72 0.69 -14.29 0.00
N PHE A 73 0.14 -13.47 0.90
CA PHE A 73 0.60 -13.29 2.28
C PHE A 73 -0.37 -13.89 3.31
N HIS A 74 -1.20 -14.88 2.92
CA HIS A 74 -2.20 -15.49 3.81
C HIS A 74 -1.62 -16.21 5.04
N THR A 75 -0.31 -16.43 5.10
CA THR A 75 0.39 -17.02 6.26
C THR A 75 0.82 -15.97 7.29
N MET A 76 0.70 -14.69 6.98
CA MET A 76 1.13 -13.58 7.83
C MET A 76 -0.05 -12.92 8.54
N SER A 77 0.14 -12.51 9.78
CA SER A 77 -0.82 -11.69 10.53
C SER A 77 -0.47 -10.19 10.52
N VAL A 78 0.81 -9.86 10.39
CA VAL A 78 1.33 -8.49 10.46
C VAL A 78 2.35 -8.27 9.35
N ILE A 79 2.24 -7.14 8.66
CA ILE A 79 3.20 -6.68 7.65
C ILE A 79 3.51 -5.21 7.92
N GLY A 80 4.79 -4.83 7.92
CA GLY A 80 5.17 -3.45 8.21
C GLY A 80 6.43 -2.98 7.48
N GLU A 81 6.46 -1.68 7.22
CA GLU A 81 7.65 -0.91 6.81
C GLU A 81 8.35 -1.44 5.55
N ILE A 82 7.59 -2.02 4.62
CA ILE A 82 8.15 -2.65 3.41
C ILE A 82 9.00 -1.64 2.62
N PHE A 83 8.48 -0.43 2.37
CA PHE A 83 9.08 0.57 1.47
C PHE A 83 9.66 1.80 2.19
N ASN A 84 9.92 1.73 3.49
CA ASN A 84 10.49 2.86 4.21
C ASN A 84 11.88 3.20 3.67
N GLY A 85 12.10 4.47 3.33
CA GLY A 85 13.35 4.94 2.69
C GLY A 85 13.45 4.61 1.20
N ALA A 86 12.43 4.02 0.56
CA ALA A 86 12.37 3.86 -0.90
C ALA A 86 12.00 5.19 -1.59
N SER A 87 12.86 6.20 -1.43
CA SER A 87 12.56 7.61 -1.76
C SER A 87 12.36 7.91 -3.24
N ASN A 88 12.80 7.03 -4.14
CA ASN A 88 12.63 7.17 -5.59
C ASN A 88 11.56 6.23 -6.17
N LEU A 89 10.83 5.51 -5.31
CA LEU A 89 9.77 4.62 -5.75
C LEU A 89 8.61 5.45 -6.32
N LEU A 90 8.36 5.33 -7.63
CA LEU A 90 7.33 6.08 -8.36
C LEU A 90 6.03 5.30 -8.51
N SER A 91 6.10 3.96 -8.61
CA SER A 91 4.92 3.12 -8.83
C SER A 91 4.95 1.84 -8.00
N VAL A 92 3.80 1.51 -7.40
CA VAL A 92 3.61 0.27 -6.64
C VAL A 92 2.39 -0.46 -7.20
N ASN A 93 2.58 -1.71 -7.62
CA ASN A 93 1.50 -2.59 -8.06
C ASN A 93 1.24 -3.69 -7.02
N LEU A 94 0.09 -3.64 -6.33
CA LEU A 94 -0.40 -4.66 -5.40
C LEU A 94 -1.65 -5.37 -5.93
N SER A 95 -1.90 -5.34 -7.25
CA SER A 95 -3.11 -5.91 -7.81
C SER A 95 -3.22 -7.41 -7.51
N LYS A 96 -4.40 -7.85 -7.05
CA LYS A 96 -4.67 -9.26 -6.70
C LYS A 96 -3.76 -9.83 -5.59
N THR A 97 -3.00 -8.99 -4.89
CA THR A 97 -2.22 -9.44 -3.73
C THR A 97 -3.17 -9.88 -2.62
N LYS A 98 -2.87 -10.99 -1.97
CA LYS A 98 -3.72 -11.54 -0.89
C LYS A 98 -3.17 -11.19 0.48
N PHE A 99 -3.88 -10.33 1.18
CA PHE A 99 -3.69 -10.01 2.60
C PHE A 99 -4.77 -10.68 3.46
N SER A 100 -5.37 -11.78 2.99
CA SER A 100 -6.58 -12.40 3.53
C SER A 100 -6.45 -12.93 4.97
N SER A 101 -5.24 -12.96 5.54
CA SER A 101 -4.99 -13.29 6.95
C SER A 101 -4.25 -12.18 7.71
N VAL A 102 -3.82 -11.13 7.02
CA VAL A 102 -3.12 -10.00 7.62
C VAL A 102 -4.17 -9.15 8.34
N THR A 103 -3.96 -8.91 9.62
CA THR A 103 -4.85 -8.08 10.44
C THR A 103 -4.33 -6.66 10.59
N THR A 104 -3.01 -6.50 10.51
CA THR A 104 -2.31 -5.24 10.78
C THR A 104 -1.29 -4.93 9.70
N LEU A 105 -1.41 -3.74 9.13
CA LEU A 105 -0.43 -3.12 8.26
C LEU A 105 0.21 -1.94 8.99
N TYR A 106 1.53 -1.80 8.88
CA TYR A 106 2.26 -0.66 9.41
C TYR A 106 2.93 0.10 8.27
N GLY A 107 2.33 1.22 7.86
CA GLY A 107 2.94 2.16 6.93
C GLY A 107 3.29 1.50 5.61
N LEU A 108 2.28 0.96 4.91
CA LEU A 108 2.48 0.24 3.65
C LEU A 108 3.33 1.03 2.65
N LEU A 109 3.08 2.34 2.50
CA LEU A 109 3.90 3.28 1.73
C LEU A 109 4.70 4.25 2.61
N GLY A 110 4.83 3.94 3.90
CA GLY A 110 5.51 4.79 4.87
C GLY A 110 6.94 5.10 4.44
N GLY A 111 7.27 6.38 4.22
CA GLY A 111 8.61 6.82 3.79
C GLY A 111 8.91 6.67 2.30
N ALA A 112 8.00 6.09 1.50
CA ALA A 112 8.08 6.08 0.04
C ALA A 112 7.47 7.38 -0.53
N SER A 113 8.19 8.48 -0.40
CA SER A 113 7.66 9.84 -0.61
C SER A 113 7.35 10.22 -2.05
N ALA A 114 7.84 9.45 -3.03
CA ALA A 114 7.74 9.75 -4.45
C ALA A 114 6.69 8.92 -5.21
N VAL A 115 5.92 8.05 -4.53
CA VAL A 115 4.95 7.16 -5.23
C VAL A 115 3.85 8.02 -5.84
N LYS A 116 3.74 7.98 -7.17
CA LYS A 116 2.75 8.68 -7.99
C LYS A 116 1.55 7.79 -8.31
N THR A 117 1.77 6.49 -8.51
CA THR A 117 0.72 5.55 -8.91
C THR A 117 0.68 4.34 -7.98
N LEU A 118 -0.48 4.09 -7.38
CA LEU A 118 -0.73 2.90 -6.57
C LEU A 118 -1.85 2.06 -7.18
N ASN A 119 -1.56 0.83 -7.56
CA ASN A 119 -2.57 -0.10 -8.05
C ASN A 119 -2.93 -1.13 -6.99
N LEU A 120 -4.17 -1.09 -6.47
CA LEU A 120 -4.70 -2.08 -5.53
C LEU A 120 -5.75 -2.99 -6.17
N SER A 121 -5.94 -2.96 -7.50
CA SER A 121 -7.08 -3.63 -8.12
C SER A 121 -7.18 -5.12 -7.77
N GLY A 122 -8.31 -5.54 -7.21
CA GLY A 122 -8.56 -6.92 -6.80
C GLY A 122 -7.74 -7.39 -5.60
N ALA A 123 -7.01 -6.51 -4.91
CA ALA A 123 -6.28 -6.87 -3.71
C ALA A 123 -7.24 -7.25 -2.58
N ASP A 124 -6.88 -8.30 -1.85
CA ASP A 124 -7.74 -8.88 -0.82
C ASP A 124 -7.29 -8.46 0.58
N PHE A 125 -7.92 -7.43 1.14
CA PHE A 125 -7.71 -6.94 2.50
C PHE A 125 -8.81 -7.44 3.44
N SER A 126 -9.44 -8.60 3.15
CA SER A 126 -10.63 -9.10 3.87
C SER A 126 -10.48 -9.20 5.38
N SER A 127 -9.25 -9.33 5.88
CA SER A 127 -8.94 -9.47 7.32
C SER A 127 -8.29 -8.24 7.92
N VAL A 128 -7.92 -7.24 7.11
CA VAL A 128 -7.29 -6.02 7.60
C VAL A 128 -8.35 -5.13 8.23
N THR A 129 -8.12 -4.75 9.48
CA THR A 129 -9.10 -3.97 10.27
C THR A 129 -8.75 -2.50 10.37
N ASP A 130 -7.49 -2.14 10.14
CA ASP A 130 -6.94 -0.80 10.26
C ASP A 130 -5.94 -0.56 9.13
N ILE A 131 -6.19 0.49 8.34
CA ILE A 131 -5.27 1.01 7.32
C ILE A 131 -5.00 2.50 7.52
N SER A 132 -5.10 2.95 8.77
CA SER A 132 -4.93 4.35 9.10
C SER A 132 -3.52 4.80 8.72
N SER A 133 -3.45 5.90 7.96
CA SER A 133 -2.21 6.51 7.43
C SER A 133 -1.36 5.65 6.49
N ASP A 134 -1.74 4.41 6.17
CA ASP A 134 -0.88 3.47 5.44
C ASP A 134 -0.41 3.94 4.06
N PHE A 135 -1.21 4.78 3.39
CA PHE A 135 -0.86 5.35 2.08
C PHE A 135 -0.31 6.78 2.15
N ALA A 136 -0.40 7.43 3.31
CA ALA A 136 -0.11 8.85 3.49
C ALA A 136 1.22 9.13 4.21
N VAL A 137 1.73 8.22 5.05
CA VAL A 137 2.93 8.49 5.87
C VAL A 137 4.13 8.84 4.98
N GLY A 138 4.43 10.12 4.89
CA GLY A 138 5.54 10.65 4.07
C GLY A 138 5.28 10.67 2.57
N ASN A 139 4.12 10.23 2.07
CA ASN A 139 3.78 10.28 0.65
C ASN A 139 2.83 11.46 0.35
N THR A 140 3.36 12.46 -0.35
CA THR A 140 2.60 13.63 -0.81
C THR A 140 2.49 13.70 -2.34
N ALA A 141 3.07 12.73 -3.05
CA ALA A 141 3.20 12.71 -4.51
C ALA A 141 2.16 11.82 -5.21
N LEU A 142 1.28 11.14 -4.47
CA LEU A 142 0.29 10.23 -5.05
C LEU A 142 -0.70 10.96 -5.95
N GLU A 143 -0.59 10.73 -7.25
CA GLU A 143 -1.44 11.32 -8.31
C GLU A 143 -2.67 10.44 -8.59
N SER A 144 -2.48 9.11 -8.59
CA SER A 144 -3.54 8.15 -8.92
C SER A 144 -3.52 6.89 -8.06
N ILE A 145 -4.72 6.42 -7.75
CA ILE A 145 -4.96 5.15 -7.07
C ILE A 145 -6.08 4.35 -7.75
N ASN A 146 -5.84 3.05 -7.94
CA ASN A 146 -6.84 2.13 -8.46
C ASN A 146 -7.36 1.21 -7.34
N LEU A 147 -8.63 1.40 -6.95
CA LEU A 147 -9.32 0.63 -5.91
C LEU A 147 -10.30 -0.42 -6.46
N SER A 148 -10.30 -0.65 -7.77
CA SER A 148 -11.30 -1.53 -8.41
C SER A 148 -11.26 -2.96 -7.85
N GLY A 149 -12.38 -3.43 -7.30
CA GLY A 149 -12.49 -4.78 -6.75
C GLY A 149 -11.65 -5.05 -5.49
N VAL A 150 -11.15 -4.02 -4.81
CA VAL A 150 -10.48 -4.17 -3.51
C VAL A 150 -11.48 -4.70 -2.48
N ASN A 151 -11.06 -5.69 -1.69
CA ASN A 151 -11.88 -6.22 -0.61
C ASN A 151 -11.50 -5.60 0.75
N PHE A 152 -12.29 -4.64 1.23
CA PHE A 152 -12.14 -4.04 2.57
C PHE A 152 -13.20 -4.54 3.58
N SER A 153 -13.70 -5.77 3.43
CA SER A 153 -14.88 -6.26 4.18
C SER A 153 -14.77 -6.25 5.71
N SER A 154 -13.58 -6.13 6.29
CA SER A 154 -13.36 -6.08 7.74
C SER A 154 -12.84 -4.73 8.24
N LEU A 155 -12.77 -3.74 7.36
CA LEU A 155 -12.14 -2.48 7.67
C LEU A 155 -12.97 -1.67 8.68
N THR A 156 -12.35 -1.32 9.80
CA THR A 156 -12.97 -0.51 10.86
C THR A 156 -12.36 0.87 10.99
N LYS A 157 -11.12 1.06 10.52
CA LYS A 157 -10.37 2.31 10.65
C LYS A 157 -9.64 2.64 9.35
N ALA A 158 -9.82 3.86 8.88
CA ALA A 158 -9.16 4.41 7.70
C ALA A 158 -8.59 5.81 7.99
N GLN A 159 -8.35 6.14 9.26
CA GLN A 159 -7.99 7.49 9.67
C GLN A 159 -6.78 7.99 8.89
N ALA A 160 -6.86 9.20 8.33
CA ALA A 160 -5.75 9.84 7.62
C ALA A 160 -5.16 9.01 6.45
N MET A 161 -5.92 8.06 5.89
CA MET A 161 -5.45 7.15 4.82
C MET A 161 -4.73 7.85 3.67
N PHE A 162 -5.25 8.98 3.18
CA PHE A 162 -4.65 9.79 2.10
C PHE A 162 -4.28 11.20 2.58
N ASN A 163 -4.02 11.37 3.87
CA ASN A 163 -3.67 12.66 4.43
C ASN A 163 -2.48 13.30 3.70
N SER A 164 -2.66 14.55 3.25
CA SER A 164 -1.64 15.33 2.55
C SER A 164 -1.18 14.79 1.19
N CYS A 165 -1.93 13.84 0.59
CA CYS A 165 -1.82 13.51 -0.83
C CYS A 165 -2.45 14.63 -1.68
N SER A 166 -1.81 15.80 -1.69
CA SER A 166 -2.38 17.05 -2.20
C SER A 166 -2.51 17.12 -3.73
N VAL A 167 -1.84 16.21 -4.44
CA VAL A 167 -1.86 16.10 -5.90
C VAL A 167 -2.78 14.98 -6.41
N LEU A 168 -3.50 14.29 -5.51
CA LEU A 168 -4.38 13.19 -5.86
C LEU A 168 -5.54 13.69 -6.73
N GLU A 169 -5.70 13.15 -7.94
CA GLU A 169 -6.66 13.68 -8.91
C GLU A 169 -8.07 13.10 -8.74
N THR A 170 -8.15 11.79 -8.49
CA THR A 170 -9.40 11.06 -8.43
C THR A 170 -9.28 9.88 -7.49
N VAL A 171 -10.33 9.64 -6.71
CA VAL A 171 -10.48 8.42 -5.92
C VAL A 171 -11.89 7.87 -6.11
N ASP A 172 -11.97 6.60 -6.49
CA ASP A 172 -13.24 5.91 -6.72
C ASP A 172 -13.52 4.92 -5.59
N PHE A 173 -14.43 5.29 -4.70
CA PHE A 173 -14.92 4.47 -3.59
C PHE A 173 -16.20 3.69 -3.95
N ARG A 174 -16.67 3.74 -5.21
CA ARG A 174 -17.87 2.99 -5.59
C ARG A 174 -17.64 1.49 -5.45
N GLY A 175 -18.58 0.83 -4.78
CA GLY A 175 -18.50 -0.60 -4.48
C GLY A 175 -17.61 -0.96 -3.28
N ILE A 176 -16.99 0.02 -2.61
CA ILE A 176 -16.27 -0.21 -1.36
C ILE A 176 -17.27 -0.23 -0.20
N ASP A 177 -17.26 -1.31 0.57
CA ASP A 177 -18.06 -1.43 1.79
C ASP A 177 -17.44 -0.58 2.91
N THR A 178 -18.12 0.53 3.24
CA THR A 178 -17.72 1.42 4.34
C THR A 178 -18.52 1.18 5.63
N SER A 179 -19.45 0.22 5.64
CA SER A 179 -20.45 0.08 6.73
C SER A 179 -19.86 -0.25 8.10
N LYS A 180 -18.65 -0.82 8.13
CA LYS A 180 -17.93 -1.17 9.37
C LYS A 180 -17.00 -0.09 9.88
N LEU A 181 -16.83 1.02 9.15
CA LEU A 181 -15.95 2.10 9.57
C LEU A 181 -16.47 2.74 10.87
N THR A 182 -15.60 2.75 11.87
CA THR A 182 -15.80 3.41 13.17
C THR A 182 -14.91 4.65 13.31
N ASN A 183 -13.82 4.71 12.54
CA ASN A 183 -12.95 5.89 12.46
C ASN A 183 -12.47 6.11 11.02
N SER A 184 -13.12 7.03 10.32
CA SER A 184 -12.74 7.49 8.99
C SER A 184 -12.27 8.95 8.99
N SER A 185 -11.89 9.48 10.16
CA SER A 185 -11.49 10.89 10.28
C SER A 185 -10.31 11.23 9.38
N SER A 186 -10.35 12.40 8.75
CA SER A 186 -9.22 12.97 8.01
C SER A 186 -8.71 12.12 6.83
N VAL A 187 -9.48 11.16 6.31
CA VAL A 187 -9.07 10.32 5.14
C VAL A 187 -8.52 11.19 4.01
N PHE A 188 -9.18 12.31 3.71
CA PHE A 188 -8.80 13.25 2.65
C PHE A 188 -8.31 14.62 3.20
N ASN A 189 -7.78 14.67 4.42
CA ASN A 189 -7.22 15.91 4.96
C ASN A 189 -6.07 16.40 4.06
N ASN A 190 -6.03 17.69 3.72
CA ASN A 190 -5.07 18.28 2.76
C ASN A 190 -5.05 17.63 1.35
N VAL A 191 -6.12 16.94 0.94
CA VAL A 191 -6.30 16.46 -0.44
C VAL A 191 -7.13 17.49 -1.20
N ASN A 192 -6.48 18.27 -2.08
CA ASN A 192 -7.09 19.43 -2.70
C ASN A 192 -7.51 19.16 -4.14
N GLY A 193 -8.75 19.51 -4.51
CA GLY A 193 -9.24 19.41 -5.88
C GLY A 193 -9.56 18.00 -6.39
N ALA A 194 -9.27 16.95 -5.61
CA ALA A 194 -9.58 15.57 -5.96
C ALA A 194 -11.07 15.35 -6.21
N LYS A 195 -11.41 14.57 -7.24
CA LYS A 195 -12.77 14.05 -7.45
C LYS A 195 -12.96 12.75 -6.70
N ILE A 196 -13.86 12.75 -5.71
CA ILE A 196 -14.13 11.57 -4.89
C ILE A 196 -15.48 10.98 -5.31
N TYR A 197 -15.46 9.81 -5.93
CA TYR A 197 -16.68 9.11 -6.34
C TYR A 197 -17.12 8.14 -5.25
N VAL A 198 -18.38 8.22 -4.83
CA VAL A 198 -18.99 7.33 -3.83
C VAL A 198 -20.30 6.77 -4.37
N SER A 199 -20.69 5.58 -3.90
CA SER A 199 -21.98 5.00 -4.25
C SER A 199 -23.12 5.78 -3.58
N SER A 200 -24.29 5.80 -4.20
CA SER A 200 -25.50 6.42 -3.64
C SER A 200 -25.94 5.87 -2.28
N ASN A 201 -25.53 4.65 -1.93
CA ASN A 201 -25.83 3.99 -0.66
C ASN A 201 -24.69 4.08 0.38
N THR A 202 -23.59 4.80 0.10
CA THR A 202 -22.52 5.03 1.08
C THR A 202 -23.05 5.87 2.24
N ASP A 203 -22.73 5.48 3.48
CA ASP A 203 -23.17 6.18 4.70
C ASP A 203 -22.69 7.63 4.70
N LYS A 204 -23.64 8.58 4.86
CA LYS A 204 -23.37 10.02 4.84
C LYS A 204 -22.43 10.46 5.95
N THR A 205 -22.54 9.88 7.14
CA THR A 205 -21.67 10.17 8.28
C THR A 205 -20.24 9.75 7.98
N ASN A 206 -20.06 8.61 7.30
CA ASN A 206 -18.74 8.18 6.86
C ASN A 206 -18.13 9.15 5.84
N ILE A 207 -18.92 9.61 4.87
CA ILE A 207 -18.48 10.62 3.90
C ILE A 207 -18.09 11.92 4.62
N GLU A 208 -18.91 12.41 5.54
CA GLU A 208 -18.62 13.63 6.31
C GLU A 208 -17.33 13.48 7.13
N ASN A 209 -17.17 12.37 7.86
CA ASN A 209 -15.97 12.08 8.65
C ASN A 209 -14.69 11.99 7.78
N MET A 210 -14.79 11.45 6.57
CA MET A 210 -13.67 11.38 5.63
C MET A 210 -13.14 12.76 5.22
N LEU A 211 -13.99 13.78 5.30
CA LEU A 211 -13.70 15.16 4.88
C LEU A 211 -13.35 16.09 6.06
N THR A 212 -13.64 15.75 7.32
CA THR A 212 -13.54 16.67 8.47
C THR A 212 -12.12 16.88 8.99
N ALA A 213 -11.29 17.56 8.21
CA ALA A 213 -10.18 18.43 8.63
C ALA A 213 -9.62 19.09 7.36
N SER A 214 -9.56 20.43 7.31
CA SER A 214 -8.91 21.26 6.27
C SER A 214 -9.22 21.02 4.77
N SER A 215 -10.09 20.06 4.41
CA SER A 215 -10.35 19.58 3.03
C SER A 215 -11.21 20.52 2.18
N ALA A 216 -11.01 21.83 2.29
CA ALA A 216 -11.84 22.88 1.70
C ALA A 216 -11.99 22.85 0.15
N SER A 217 -11.51 21.82 -0.55
CA SER A 217 -11.61 21.69 -2.01
C SER A 217 -11.80 20.28 -2.58
N ALA A 218 -11.93 19.21 -1.78
CA ALA A 218 -12.26 17.89 -2.32
C ALA A 218 -13.73 17.84 -2.76
N ASN A 219 -13.99 17.45 -4.00
CA ASN A 219 -15.34 17.43 -4.57
C ASN A 219 -15.92 16.00 -4.51
N VAL A 220 -16.83 15.76 -3.57
CA VAL A 220 -17.57 14.49 -3.51
C VAL A 220 -18.66 14.46 -4.58
N LEU A 221 -18.60 13.45 -5.43
CA LEU A 221 -19.52 13.22 -6.54
C LEU A 221 -20.26 11.91 -6.28
N VAL A 222 -21.51 12.03 -5.84
CA VAL A 222 -22.42 10.88 -5.69
C VAL A 222 -22.90 10.45 -7.07
N LYS A 223 -22.68 9.20 -7.46
CA LYS A 223 -23.10 8.63 -8.74
C LYS A 223 -23.75 7.26 -8.57
#